data_AF-A0A661T8Y0-F1
#
_entry.id   AF-A0A661T8Y0-F1
#
_cell.length_a   1.000
_cell.length_b   1.000
_cell.length_c   1.000
_cell.angle_alpha   90.00
_cell.angle_beta   90.00
_cell.angle_gamma   90.00
#
_symmetry.space_group_name_H-M   'P 1'
#
loop_
_entity.id
_entity.type
_entity.pdbx_description
1 polymer ?
#
loop_
_entity_poly.entity_id
_entity_poly.type
_entity_poly.pdbx_seq_one_letter_code
_entity_poly.pdbx_strand_id
1 'polypeptide(L)'
;IFEEFQAAPISNISYVIGETLAGVTRAFFSVGIILMLGLFFGIVLSYDNPLFWLAVFLNSFVFSSLAVGLAMVVKSHADQAMLTNFVITPMAFLGGTFFPVDRLPVWAQKILFFLPLTHASRAIRAAAFRTPVTYSSYVLLAIIGMLFFLGAIHCVNRARD
;
A
#
# COMPACT_ATOMS: atom_id res chain seq x y z
N ILE A 1 8.91 -12.59 19.29
CA ILE A 1 8.07 -12.77 18.09
C ILE A 1 8.90 -13.13 16.85
N PHE A 2 9.69 -12.23 16.24
CA PHE A 2 10.45 -12.59 15.02
C PHE A 2 11.46 -13.74 15.24
N GLU A 3 12.20 -13.72 16.35
CA GLU A 3 13.12 -14.81 16.73
C GLU A 3 12.41 -16.13 17.06
N GLU A 4 11.20 -16.07 17.62
CA GLU A 4 10.37 -17.26 17.92
C GLU A 4 9.86 -17.91 16.64
N PHE A 5 9.54 -17.10 15.63
CA PHE A 5 9.14 -17.57 14.31
C PHE A 5 10.32 -18.17 13.52
N GLN A 6 11.55 -17.67 13.71
CA GLN A 6 12.74 -18.30 13.15
C GLN A 6 13.08 -19.65 13.81
N ALA A 7 12.74 -19.82 15.09
CA ALA A 7 12.95 -21.06 15.82
C ALA A 7 11.91 -22.15 15.47
N ALA A 8 10.74 -21.77 14.97
CA ALA A 8 9.72 -22.70 14.48
C ALA A 8 10.06 -23.20 13.06
N PRO A 9 9.74 -24.46 12.69
CA PRO A 9 9.99 -25.00 11.35
C PRO A 9 8.97 -24.46 10.33
N ILE A 10 8.80 -23.14 10.26
CA ILE A 10 7.90 -22.48 9.33
C ILE A 10 8.67 -21.99 8.10
N SER A 11 8.03 -22.06 6.94
CA SER A 11 8.58 -21.49 5.71
C SER A 11 8.55 -19.97 5.78
N ASN A 12 9.65 -19.33 5.37
CA ASN A 12 9.76 -17.87 5.27
C ASN A 12 8.64 -17.28 4.39
N ILE A 13 8.22 -18.02 3.36
CA ILE A 13 7.11 -17.63 2.48
C ILE A 13 5.79 -17.57 3.26
N SER A 14 5.53 -18.54 4.14
CA SER A 14 4.32 -18.57 4.97
C SER A 14 4.27 -17.39 5.94
N TYR A 15 5.42 -16.98 6.49
CA TYR A 15 5.52 -15.79 7.32
C TYR A 15 5.18 -14.51 6.52
N VAL A 16 5.81 -14.32 5.35
CA VAL A 16 5.56 -13.14 4.50
C VAL A 16 4.10 -13.08 4.04
N ILE A 17 3.51 -14.23 3.65
CA ILE A 17 2.09 -14.30 3.29
C ILE A 17 1.21 -13.91 4.48
N GLY A 18 1.47 -14.48 5.66
CA GLY A 18 0.69 -14.21 6.87
C GLY A 18 0.70 -12.74 7.25
N GLU A 19 1.89 -12.13 7.34
CA GLU A 19 2.01 -10.71 7.66
C GLU A 19 1.41 -9.80 6.56
N THR A 20 1.62 -10.16 5.29
CA THR A 20 1.04 -9.39 4.18
C THR A 20 -0.49 -9.41 4.26
N LEU A 21 -1.10 -10.58 4.48
CA LEU A 21 -2.55 -10.74 4.64
C LEU A 21 -3.08 -10.05 5.90
N ALA A 22 -2.33 -10.07 7.00
CA ALA A 22 -2.68 -9.35 8.21
C ALA A 22 -2.69 -7.83 7.98
N GLY A 23 -1.73 -7.29 7.21
CA GLY A 23 -1.73 -5.89 6.80
C GLY A 23 -2.87 -5.54 5.84
N VAL A 24 -3.19 -6.41 4.87
CA VAL A 24 -4.34 -6.23 3.97
C VAL A 24 -5.65 -6.20 4.77
N THR A 25 -5.85 -7.16 5.67
CA THR A 25 -7.04 -7.22 6.52
C THR A 25 -7.21 -5.94 7.35
N ARG A 26 -6.14 -5.43 7.97
CA ARG A 26 -6.16 -4.15 8.71
C ARG A 26 -6.57 -2.98 7.82
N ALA A 27 -6.02 -2.91 6.60
CA ALA A 27 -6.39 -1.87 5.65
C ALA A 27 -7.87 -1.94 5.25
N PHE A 28 -8.41 -3.15 5.04
CA PHE A 28 -9.83 -3.35 4.76
C PHE A 28 -10.71 -2.90 5.92
N PHE A 29 -10.34 -3.19 7.17
CA PHE A 29 -11.05 -2.67 8.34
C PHE A 29 -11.05 -1.14 8.37
N SER A 30 -9.89 -0.51 8.14
CA SER A 30 -9.80 0.97 8.09
C SER A 30 -10.67 1.56 6.98
N VAL A 31 -10.65 0.98 5.78
CA VAL A 31 -11.50 1.42 4.67
C VAL A 31 -12.98 1.22 5.01
N GLY A 32 -13.35 0.08 5.60
CA GLY A 32 -14.72 -0.20 6.02
C GLY A 32 -15.26 0.84 7.00
N ILE A 33 -14.45 1.23 8.00
CA ILE A 33 -14.81 2.30 8.94
C ILE A 33 -15.03 3.64 8.22
N ILE A 34 -14.11 4.00 7.31
CA ILE A 34 -14.23 5.25 6.53
C ILE A 34 -15.50 5.24 5.66
N LEU A 35 -15.82 4.12 5.01
CA LEU A 35 -17.03 4.00 4.19
C LEU A 35 -18.31 4.04 5.04
N MET A 36 -18.32 3.41 6.21
CA MET A 36 -19.45 3.50 7.14
C MET A 36 -19.70 4.94 7.59
N LEU A 37 -18.64 5.67 7.93
CA LEU A 37 -18.76 7.11 8.25
C LEU A 37 -19.28 7.89 7.04
N GLY A 38 -18.74 7.64 5.85
CA GLY A 38 -19.20 8.30 4.62
C GLY A 38 -20.69 8.08 4.34
N LEU A 39 -21.19 6.86 4.59
CA LEU A 39 -22.61 6.55 4.47
C LEU A 39 -23.47 7.34 5.47
N PHE A 40 -23.01 7.47 6.72
CA PHE A 40 -23.70 8.24 7.76
C PHE A 40 -23.82 9.74 7.40
N PHE A 41 -22.80 10.30 6.74
CA PHE A 41 -22.81 11.68 6.24
C PHE A 41 -23.48 11.84 4.85
N GLY A 42 -24.05 10.77 4.28
CA GLY A 42 -24.79 10.83 3.01
C GLY A 42 -23.92 10.89 1.75
N ILE A 43 -22.66 10.45 1.82
CA ILE A 43 -21.77 10.41 0.65
C ILE A 43 -22.15 9.22 -0.24
N VAL A 44 -22.59 9.51 -1.47
CA VAL A 44 -22.92 8.51 -2.48
C VAL A 44 -21.65 8.14 -3.26
N LEU A 45 -21.02 7.03 -2.86
CA LEU A 45 -19.93 6.40 -3.61
C LEU A 45 -20.48 5.18 -4.37
N SER A 46 -19.82 4.82 -5.46
CA SER A 46 -20.19 3.61 -6.22
C SER A 46 -19.61 2.35 -5.56
N TYR A 47 -20.21 1.95 -4.44
CA TYR A 47 -19.82 0.76 -3.66
C TYR A 47 -20.01 -0.55 -4.45
N ASP A 48 -20.87 -0.52 -5.47
CA ASP A 48 -21.20 -1.62 -6.36
C ASP A 48 -20.08 -1.92 -7.38
N ASN A 49 -19.10 -1.04 -7.53
CA ASN A 49 -18.05 -1.19 -8.53
C ASN A 49 -16.96 -2.19 -8.07
N PRO A 50 -16.79 -3.36 -8.72
CA PRO A 50 -15.76 -4.33 -8.33
C PRO A 50 -14.32 -3.77 -8.47
N LEU A 51 -14.13 -2.82 -9.38
CA LEU A 51 -12.82 -2.16 -9.59
C LEU A 51 -12.40 -1.31 -8.39
N PHE A 52 -13.36 -0.85 -7.57
CA PHE A 52 -13.05 -0.14 -6.33
C PHE A 52 -12.37 -1.07 -5.33
N TRP A 53 -12.99 -2.23 -5.07
CA TRP A 53 -12.44 -3.24 -4.15
C TRP A 53 -11.11 -3.82 -4.65
N LEU A 54 -10.97 -4.01 -5.96
CA LEU A 54 -9.70 -4.41 -6.55
C LEU A 54 -8.61 -3.36 -6.33
N ALA A 55 -8.91 -2.07 -6.50
CA ALA A 55 -7.94 -1.00 -6.26
C ALA A 55 -7.52 -0.92 -4.79
N VAL A 56 -8.48 -1.08 -3.86
CA VAL A 56 -8.22 -1.14 -2.42
C VAL A 56 -7.35 -2.34 -2.07
N PHE A 57 -7.65 -3.51 -2.63
CA PHE A 57 -6.86 -4.72 -2.42
C PHE A 57 -5.43 -4.54 -2.92
N LEU A 58 -5.24 -4.08 -4.16
CA LEU A 58 -3.91 -3.87 -4.74
C LEU A 58 -3.11 -2.83 -3.97
N ASN A 59 -3.73 -1.72 -3.58
CA ASN A 59 -3.09 -0.71 -2.72
C ASN A 59 -2.62 -1.33 -1.40
N SER A 60 -3.52 -2.04 -0.72
CA SER A 60 -3.23 -2.66 0.57
C SER A 60 -2.13 -3.72 0.45
N PHE A 61 -2.15 -4.50 -0.63
CA PHE A 61 -1.13 -5.51 -0.92
C PHE A 61 0.25 -4.87 -1.14
N VAL A 62 0.35 -3.84 -1.98
CA VAL A 62 1.60 -3.11 -2.23
C VAL A 62 2.22 -2.58 -0.94
N PHE A 63 1.44 -1.85 -0.13
CA PHE A 63 1.97 -1.24 1.09
C PHE A 63 2.21 -2.25 2.21
N SER A 64 1.40 -3.30 2.30
CA SER A 64 1.61 -4.37 3.26
C SER A 64 2.91 -5.15 2.95
N SER A 65 3.14 -5.52 1.69
CA SER A 65 4.39 -6.18 1.28
C SER A 65 5.61 -5.28 1.48
N LEU A 66 5.50 -3.98 1.18
CA LEU A 66 6.57 -3.02 1.46
C LEU A 66 6.87 -2.93 2.97
N ALA A 67 5.82 -2.90 3.81
CA ALA A 67 5.96 -2.84 5.26
C ALA A 67 6.67 -4.09 5.81
N VAL A 68 6.35 -5.29 5.30
CA VAL A 68 7.05 -6.53 5.68
C VAL A 68 8.53 -6.47 5.32
N GLY A 69 8.86 -5.99 4.11
CA GLY A 69 10.26 -5.82 3.71
C GLY A 69 11.01 -4.81 4.59
N LEU A 70 10.38 -3.67 4.89
CA LEU A 70 10.96 -2.63 5.75
C LEU A 70 11.12 -3.11 7.20
N ALA A 71 10.22 -3.95 7.70
CA ALA A 71 10.30 -4.51 9.05
C ALA A 71 11.59 -5.31 9.28
N MET A 72 12.19 -5.86 8.22
CA MET A 72 13.48 -6.58 8.30
C MET A 72 14.69 -5.63 8.33
N VAL A 73 14.54 -4.39 7.86
CA VAL A 73 15.62 -3.41 7.74
C VAL A 73 15.66 -2.49 8.97
N VAL A 74 14.48 -2.20 9.54
CA VAL A 74 14.33 -1.34 10.72
C VAL A 74 14.79 -2.10 11.96
N LYS A 75 15.86 -1.62 12.59
CA LYS A 75 16.43 -2.25 13.80
C LYS A 75 16.12 -1.49 15.07
N SER A 76 15.72 -0.23 14.98
CA SER A 76 15.42 0.63 16.12
C SER A 76 14.14 1.45 15.92
N HIS A 77 13.56 1.88 17.03
CA HIS A 77 12.45 2.84 17.00
C HIS A 77 12.84 4.17 16.33
N ALA A 78 14.11 4.57 16.41
CA ALA A 78 14.63 5.75 15.73
C ALA A 78 14.59 5.58 14.20
N ASP A 79 14.97 4.41 13.69
CA ASP A 79 14.91 4.12 12.24
C ASP A 79 13.46 4.14 11.73
N GLN A 80 12.52 3.61 12.52
CA GLN A 80 11.10 3.65 12.20
C GLN A 80 10.56 5.08 12.12
N ALA A 81 10.94 5.92 13.10
CA ALA A 81 10.56 7.33 13.12
C ALA A 81 11.16 8.08 11.93
N MET A 82 12.42 7.80 11.58
CA MET A 82 13.08 8.38 10.41
C MET A 82 12.36 8.01 9.12
N LEU A 83 12.05 6.73 8.90
CA LEU A 83 11.29 6.30 7.72
C LEU A 83 9.93 6.97 7.63
N THR A 84 9.23 7.08 8.75
CA THR A 84 7.91 7.71 8.78
C THR A 84 8.01 9.20 8.41
N ASN A 85 8.93 9.93 9.04
CA ASN A 85 9.04 11.38 8.85
C ASN A 85 9.64 11.78 7.50
N PHE A 86 10.62 11.04 6.99
CA PHE A 86 11.34 11.41 5.78
C PHE A 86 10.83 10.72 4.51
N VAL A 87 10.11 9.60 4.63
CA VAL A 87 9.63 8.84 3.46
C VAL A 87 8.10 8.82 3.44
N ILE A 88 7.47 8.30 4.49
CA ILE A 88 6.02 8.05 4.50
C ILE A 88 5.23 9.36 4.47
N THR A 89 5.56 10.31 5.34
CA THR A 89 4.86 11.60 5.43
C THR A 89 4.97 12.39 4.13
N PRO A 90 6.16 12.65 3.56
CA PRO A 90 6.25 13.36 2.28
C PRO A 90 5.55 12.62 1.14
N MET A 91 5.67 11.29 1.09
CA MET A 91 4.95 10.47 0.11
C MET A 91 3.43 10.63 0.25
N ALA A 92 2.89 10.62 1.45
CA ALA A 92 1.45 10.77 1.68
C ALA A 92 0.95 12.12 1.16
N PHE A 93 1.67 13.21 1.46
CA PHE A 93 1.31 14.56 0.99
C PHE A 93 1.43 14.72 -0.52
N LEU A 94 2.52 14.23 -1.12
CA LEU A 94 2.82 14.44 -2.52
C LEU A 94 2.14 13.40 -3.44
N GLY A 95 1.81 12.20 -2.94
CA GLY A 95 1.26 11.06 -3.70
C GLY A 95 -0.20 11.23 -4.19
N GLY A 96 -0.65 12.47 -4.34
CA GLY A 96 -1.96 12.79 -4.89
C GLY A 96 -3.12 12.76 -3.89
N THR A 97 -2.90 12.39 -2.63
CA THR A 97 -3.99 12.23 -1.63
C THR A 97 -4.61 13.57 -1.23
N PHE A 98 -3.76 14.53 -0.83
CA PHE A 98 -4.13 15.88 -0.41
C PHE A 98 -4.10 16.90 -1.55
N PHE A 99 -3.10 16.82 -2.43
CA PHE A 99 -2.92 17.75 -3.54
C PHE A 99 -3.09 17.05 -4.88
N PRO A 100 -3.89 17.59 -5.82
CA PRO A 100 -4.00 17.03 -7.15
C PRO A 100 -2.64 17.12 -7.87
N VAL A 101 -2.17 15.98 -8.38
CA VAL A 101 -0.85 15.86 -9.02
C VAL A 101 -0.71 16.79 -10.23
N ASP A 102 -1.82 17.03 -10.95
CA ASP A 102 -1.84 17.87 -12.15
C ASP A 102 -1.50 19.34 -11.88
N ARG A 103 -1.58 19.80 -10.62
CA ARG A 103 -1.25 21.17 -10.22
C ARG A 103 0.20 21.36 -9.79
N LEU A 104 0.98 20.27 -9.70
CA LEU A 104 2.38 20.33 -9.32
C LEU A 104 3.27 20.66 -10.52
N PRO A 105 4.47 21.23 -10.32
CA PRO A 105 5.41 21.48 -11.41
C PRO A 105 5.82 20.17 -12.10
N VAL A 106 6.15 20.24 -13.40
CA VAL A 106 6.38 19.06 -14.27
C VAL A 106 7.43 18.09 -13.70
N TRP A 107 8.47 18.60 -13.04
CA TRP A 107 9.49 17.77 -12.41
C TRP A 107 8.92 16.93 -11.26
N ALA A 108 8.05 17.49 -10.44
CA ALA A 108 7.41 16.80 -9.32
C ALA A 108 6.40 15.77 -9.83
N GLN A 109 5.64 16.12 -10.87
CA GLN A 109 4.71 15.16 -11.51
C GLN A 109 5.44 13.89 -11.94
N LYS A 110 6.59 14.03 -12.62
CA LYS A 110 7.39 12.88 -13.08
C LYS A 110 7.79 11.96 -11.94
N ILE A 111 8.28 12.51 -10.82
CA ILE A 111 8.64 11.73 -9.63
C ILE A 111 7.42 11.00 -9.06
N LEU A 112 6.29 11.69 -8.98
CA LEU A 112 5.03 11.15 -8.46
C LEU A 112 4.43 10.05 -9.31
N PHE A 113 4.66 10.06 -10.62
CA PHE A 113 4.27 8.96 -11.50
C PHE A 113 5.03 7.66 -11.24
N PHE A 114 6.18 7.69 -10.56
CA PHE A 114 6.87 6.47 -10.12
C PHE A 114 6.33 5.93 -8.80
N LEU A 115 5.62 6.75 -8.01
CA LEU A 115 5.12 6.34 -6.71
C LEU A 115 3.83 5.51 -6.84
N PRO A 116 3.76 4.31 -6.23
CA PRO A 116 2.56 3.48 -6.30
C PRO A 116 1.35 4.16 -5.67
N LEU A 117 1.57 5.03 -4.67
CA LEU A 117 0.51 5.77 -4.00
C LEU A 117 -0.31 6.64 -4.97
N THR A 118 0.37 7.26 -5.94
CA THR A 118 -0.28 8.11 -6.95
C THR A 118 -1.25 7.29 -7.80
N HIS A 119 -0.83 6.10 -8.25
CA HIS A 119 -1.65 5.22 -9.06
C HIS A 119 -2.81 4.63 -8.26
N ALA A 120 -2.56 4.23 -7.01
CA ALA A 120 -3.60 3.74 -6.11
C ALA A 120 -4.67 4.81 -5.83
N SER A 121 -4.25 6.03 -5.47
CA SER A 121 -5.18 7.10 -5.13
C SER A 121 -6.01 7.56 -6.33
N ARG A 122 -5.46 7.49 -7.55
CA ARG A 122 -6.18 7.73 -8.80
C ARG A 122 -7.17 6.60 -9.11
N ALA A 123 -6.76 5.34 -8.99
CA ALA A 123 -7.61 4.17 -9.26
C ALA A 123 -8.82 4.12 -8.31
N ILE A 124 -8.58 4.30 -7.01
CA ILE A 124 -9.63 4.30 -5.98
C ILE A 124 -10.64 5.43 -6.23
N ARG A 125 -10.16 6.66 -6.49
CA ARG A 125 -11.06 7.79 -6.81
C ARG A 125 -11.82 7.58 -8.11
N ALA A 126 -11.14 7.08 -9.15
CA ALA A 126 -11.78 6.88 -10.44
C ALA A 126 -12.94 5.88 -10.35
N ALA A 127 -12.69 4.76 -9.66
CA ALA A 127 -13.68 3.74 -9.40
C ALA A 127 -14.82 4.23 -8.50
N ALA A 128 -14.52 5.05 -7.49
CA ALA A 128 -15.51 5.58 -6.55
C ALA A 128 -16.50 6.57 -7.19
N PHE A 129 -16.02 7.43 -8.11
CA PHE A 129 -16.81 8.47 -8.79
C PHE A 129 -17.30 8.07 -10.20
N ARG A 130 -17.15 6.81 -10.62
CA ARG A 130 -17.49 6.32 -11.98
C ARG A 130 -16.85 7.13 -13.12
N THR A 131 -15.66 7.66 -12.88
CA THR A 131 -14.88 8.31 -13.94
C THR A 131 -14.08 7.24 -14.72
N PRO A 132 -13.64 7.51 -15.97
CA PRO A 132 -12.95 6.52 -16.79
C PRO A 132 -11.74 5.93 -16.06
N VAL A 133 -11.82 4.62 -15.79
CA VAL A 133 -10.82 3.89 -15.04
C VAL A 133 -9.64 3.57 -15.97
N THR A 134 -8.43 3.96 -15.60
CA THR A 134 -7.23 3.64 -16.37
C THR A 134 -6.69 2.27 -15.95
N TYR A 135 -6.87 1.25 -16.80
CA TYR A 135 -6.41 -0.12 -16.52
C TYR A 135 -4.89 -0.23 -16.32
N SER A 136 -4.10 0.65 -16.92
CA SER A 136 -2.64 0.67 -16.75
C SER A 136 -2.22 0.85 -15.29
N SER A 137 -2.97 1.64 -14.51
CA SER A 137 -2.70 1.86 -13.09
C SER A 137 -2.86 0.58 -12.26
N TYR A 138 -3.85 -0.25 -12.60
CA TYR A 138 -4.09 -1.53 -11.92
C TYR A 138 -2.97 -2.53 -12.22
N VAL A 139 -2.58 -2.64 -13.50
CA VAL A 139 -1.48 -3.52 -13.92
C VAL A 139 -0.18 -3.10 -13.25
N LEU A 140 0.10 -1.80 -13.22
CA LEU A 140 1.31 -1.27 -12.60
C LEU A 140 1.32 -1.49 -11.08
N LEU A 141 0.18 -1.34 -10.39
CA LEU A 141 0.06 -1.69 -8.97
C LEU A 141 0.26 -3.18 -8.72
N ALA A 142 -0.26 -4.05 -9.58
CA ALA A 142 -0.06 -5.49 -9.47
C ALA A 142 1.43 -5.86 -9.65
N ILE A 143 2.10 -5.27 -10.64
CA ILE A 143 3.54 -5.46 -10.88
C ILE A 143 4.36 -4.97 -9.69
N ILE A 144 4.13 -3.74 -9.22
CA ILE A 144 4.85 -3.18 -8.08
C ILE A 144 4.59 -4.00 -6.81
N GLY A 145 3.34 -4.41 -6.59
CA GLY A 145 2.97 -5.24 -5.45
C GLY A 145 3.70 -6.57 -5.47
N MET A 146 3.74 -7.23 -6.63
CA MET A 146 4.48 -8.48 -6.79
C MET A 146 5.99 -8.30 -6.58
N LEU A 147 6.56 -7.21 -7.10
CA LEU A 147 7.98 -6.88 -6.88
C LEU A 147 8.30 -6.66 -5.40
N PHE A 148 7.46 -5.92 -4.67
CA PHE A 148 7.64 -5.71 -3.23
C PHE A 148 7.42 -6.99 -2.42
N PHE A 149 6.49 -7.84 -2.84
CA PHE A 149 6.26 -9.14 -2.20
C PHE A 149 7.47 -10.07 -2.37
N LEU A 150 8.02 -10.16 -3.59
CA LEU A 150 9.26 -10.91 -3.85
C LEU A 150 10.46 -10.30 -3.10
N GLY A 151 10.55 -8.98 -3.07
CA GLY A 151 11.56 -8.26 -2.29
C GLY A 151 11.47 -8.56 -0.79
N ALA A 152 10.25 -8.60 -0.24
CA ALA A 152 10.02 -8.97 1.15
C ALA A 152 10.47 -10.41 1.43
N ILE A 153 10.16 -11.37 0.55
CA ILE A 153 10.66 -12.74 0.67
C ILE A 153 12.19 -12.77 0.66
N HIS A 154 12.83 -12.03 -0.24
CA HIS A 154 14.29 -11.97 -0.30
C HIS A 154 14.90 -11.36 0.98
N CYS A 155 14.33 -10.27 1.50
CA CYS A 155 14.76 -9.64 2.75
C CYS A 155 14.61 -10.59 3.95
N VAL A 156 13.49 -11.30 4.05
CA VAL A 156 13.26 -12.27 5.14
C VAL A 156 14.21 -13.47 5.03
N ASN A 157 14.46 -13.98 3.81
CA ASN A 157 15.44 -15.05 3.61
C ASN A 157 16.83 -14.62 4.06
N ARG A 158 17.27 -13.43 3.66
CA ARG A 158 18.59 -12.90 4.04
C ARG A 158 18.72 -12.61 5.54
N ALA A 159 17.63 -12.29 6.23
CA ALA A 159 17.63 -12.06 7.67
C ALA A 159 17.73 -13.35 8.51
N ARG A 160 17.63 -14.52 7.86
CA ARG A 160 17.79 -15.84 8.48
C ARG A 160 19.22 -16.39 8.36
N ASP A 161 19.97 -15.93 7.37
CA ASP A 161 21.40 -16.24 7.17
C ASP A 161 22.28 -15.36 8.07
#